data_AF-A0A7W8DA17-F1
#
_entry.id   AF-A0A7W8DA17-F1
#
_cell.length_a   1.000
_cell.length_b   1.000
_cell.length_c   1.000
_cell.angle_alpha   90.00
_cell.angle_beta   90.00
_cell.angle_gamma   90.00
#
_symmetry.space_group_name_H-M   'P 1'
#
loop_
_entity.id
_entity.type
_entity.pdbx_description
1 polymer ?
#
loop_
_entity_poly.entity_id
_entity_poly.type
_entity_poly.pdbx_seq_one_letter_code
_entity_poly.pdbx_strand_id
1 'polypeptide(L)'
;MLICFFFLMSLVAGQILAGASSPPSGDTRNWRIYGVGVITTAASAVPNSSRRQGVIRLHESFFQNYLWSMDKSMRAILWFFLASLLSQQCGATTWEQLTIEDVYKQAESVALVRIESGSMIKSSGHACGAKYKADVIEQFKGREKRALVFYDFGGMELGGKYLLFLAKEPSPFLGVATTNSYHLNWQEEFAQNCSRRRRGLQPLHAYGQIKVDFSLETGGDALEVPEMLFFFPSAIERYSGGMSRTQELYDTVWIKLDAAVAYLESISATAARQDEEHRNERSRLHSRSEE
;
A
#
# COMPACT_ATOMS: atom_id res chain seq x y z
N MET A 1 25.90 17.90 -32.10
CA MET A 1 25.52 16.55 -31.61
C MET A 1 26.28 16.15 -30.34
N LEU A 2 27.62 16.17 -30.31
CA LEU A 2 28.42 15.78 -29.13
C LEU A 2 28.09 16.60 -27.85
N ILE A 3 27.93 17.92 -27.97
CA ILE A 3 27.72 18.82 -26.82
C ILE A 3 26.36 18.55 -26.14
N CYS A 4 25.30 18.28 -26.90
CA CYS A 4 23.98 17.94 -26.36
C CYS A 4 24.00 16.57 -25.65
N PHE A 5 24.80 15.61 -26.15
CA PHE A 5 24.94 14.30 -25.53
C PHE A 5 25.64 14.39 -24.16
N PHE A 6 26.69 15.20 -24.05
CA PHE A 6 27.39 15.45 -22.78
C PHE A 6 26.52 16.17 -21.75
N PHE A 7 25.65 17.08 -22.20
CA PHE A 7 24.74 17.81 -21.31
C PHE A 7 23.64 16.90 -20.75
N LEU A 8 23.06 16.03 -21.60
CA LEU A 8 22.04 15.07 -21.19
C LEU A 8 22.63 14.01 -20.24
N MET A 9 23.83 13.49 -20.55
CA MET A 9 24.53 12.52 -19.71
C MET A 9 24.95 13.09 -18.35
N SER A 10 25.32 14.38 -18.27
CA SER A 10 25.66 15.02 -16.99
C SER A 10 24.43 15.23 -16.08
N LEU A 11 23.25 15.51 -16.67
CA LEU A 11 21.99 15.64 -15.94
C LEU A 11 21.51 14.29 -15.40
N VAL A 12 21.65 13.22 -16.18
CA VAL A 12 21.31 11.85 -15.76
C VAL A 12 22.29 11.34 -14.70
N ALA A 13 23.61 11.57 -14.86
CA ALA A 13 24.62 11.18 -13.88
C ALA A 13 24.45 11.90 -12.53
N GLY A 14 24.01 13.17 -12.54
CA GLY A 14 23.74 13.93 -11.32
C GLY A 14 22.57 13.39 -10.49
N GLN A 15 21.55 12.80 -11.13
CA GLN A 15 20.42 12.20 -10.42
C GLN A 15 20.72 10.81 -9.86
N ILE A 16 21.58 10.03 -10.54
CA ILE A 16 22.00 8.70 -10.07
C ILE A 16 22.93 8.83 -8.84
N LEU A 17 23.83 9.82 -8.82
CA LEU A 17 24.76 10.02 -7.70
C LEU A 17 24.12 10.64 -6.45
N ALA A 18 23.00 11.38 -6.58
CA ALA A 18 22.30 11.96 -5.43
C ALA A 18 21.57 10.91 -4.55
N GLY A 19 21.40 9.68 -5.05
CA GLY A 19 20.84 8.55 -4.29
C GLY A 19 21.88 7.74 -3.50
N ALA A 20 23.17 8.00 -3.67
CA ALA A 20 24.24 7.20 -3.06
C ALA A 20 25.28 8.06 -2.31
N SER A 21 25.27 7.89 -0.98
CA SER A 21 26.38 8.13 -0.03
C SER A 21 26.83 9.56 0.32
N SER A 22 27.11 9.72 1.60
CA SER A 22 27.75 10.85 2.29
C SER A 22 29.09 11.25 1.64
N PRO A 23 29.47 12.54 1.63
CA PRO A 23 30.69 12.98 0.97
C PRO A 23 31.96 12.55 1.74
N PRO A 24 33.01 12.05 1.05
CA PRO A 24 34.30 11.82 1.66
C PRO A 24 35.05 13.15 1.86
N SER A 25 35.74 13.27 2.99
CA SER A 25 36.61 14.40 3.32
C SER A 25 37.94 14.29 2.55
N GLY A 26 38.16 15.13 1.54
CA GLY A 26 39.48 15.21 0.89
C GLY A 26 39.58 16.14 -0.33
N ASP A 27 40.41 17.18 -0.17
CA ASP A 27 41.17 17.99 -1.15
C ASP A 27 40.43 18.74 -2.31
N THR A 28 40.63 20.06 -2.36
CA THR A 28 39.80 21.03 -3.10
C THR A 28 40.39 21.54 -4.42
N ARG A 29 41.37 20.87 -5.03
CA ARG A 29 42.14 21.48 -6.14
C ARG A 29 41.75 21.13 -7.59
N ASN A 30 40.67 20.38 -7.86
CA ASN A 30 40.29 20.02 -9.25
C ASN A 30 38.78 20.22 -9.58
N TRP A 31 38.27 21.45 -9.49
CA TRP A 31 36.83 21.76 -9.66
C TRP A 31 36.47 22.53 -10.95
N ARG A 32 37.24 22.45 -12.05
CA ARG A 32 36.92 23.23 -13.27
C ARG A 32 35.98 22.56 -14.28
N ILE A 33 35.49 21.34 -14.05
CA ILE A 33 34.60 20.64 -15.01
C ILE A 33 33.20 20.30 -14.42
N TYR A 34 32.95 20.57 -13.13
CA TYR A 34 31.63 20.37 -12.51
C TYR A 34 30.79 21.67 -12.49
N GLY A 35 30.55 22.27 -13.65
CA GLY A 35 29.89 23.58 -13.75
C GLY A 35 28.36 23.57 -13.63
N VAL A 36 27.70 22.42 -13.78
CA VAL A 36 26.22 22.36 -13.90
C VAL A 36 25.56 21.58 -12.76
N GLY A 37 26.22 20.54 -12.21
CA GLY A 37 25.71 19.79 -11.06
C GLY A 37 25.72 20.55 -9.73
N VAL A 38 26.48 21.64 -9.63
CA VAL A 38 26.61 22.47 -8.41
C VAL A 38 25.45 23.48 -8.28
N ILE A 39 24.75 23.81 -9.37
CA ILE A 39 23.72 24.86 -9.34
C ILE A 39 22.40 24.35 -8.71
N THR A 40 22.07 23.07 -8.91
CA THR A 40 20.86 22.47 -8.32
C THR A 40 20.98 22.22 -6.81
N THR A 41 22.17 21.82 -6.32
CA THR A 41 22.44 21.64 -4.88
C THR A 41 22.66 22.97 -4.15
N ALA A 42 23.17 24.01 -4.82
CA ALA A 42 23.30 25.35 -4.22
C ALA A 42 21.94 26.04 -4.02
N ALA A 43 20.94 25.79 -4.87
CA ALA A 43 19.61 26.38 -4.71
C ALA A 43 18.90 25.92 -3.42
N SER A 44 19.09 24.66 -3.01
CA SER A 44 18.54 24.12 -1.75
C SER A 44 19.12 24.76 -0.49
N ALA A 45 20.33 25.32 -0.54
CA ALA A 45 21.05 25.86 0.62
C ALA A 45 20.89 27.39 0.84
N VAL A 46 20.17 28.11 -0.04
CA VAL A 46 19.97 29.57 0.11
C VAL A 46 18.64 29.86 0.83
N PRO A 47 18.66 30.43 2.06
CA PRO A 47 17.46 30.63 2.87
C PRO A 47 16.60 31.83 2.45
N ASN A 48 17.00 32.62 1.44
CA ASN A 48 16.32 33.85 1.06
C ASN A 48 15.50 33.68 -0.23
N SER A 49 14.16 33.80 -0.12
CA SER A 49 13.19 33.49 -1.18
C SER A 49 13.30 34.37 -2.42
N SER A 50 13.74 35.62 -2.28
CA SER A 50 13.89 36.58 -3.38
C SER A 50 15.06 36.26 -4.32
N ARG A 51 16.20 35.79 -3.77
CA ARG A 51 17.35 35.37 -4.58
C ARG A 51 17.11 34.03 -5.29
N ARG A 52 16.33 33.12 -4.70
CA ARG A 52 15.91 31.87 -5.38
C ARG A 52 15.11 32.16 -6.65
N GLN A 53 14.17 33.10 -6.60
CA GLN A 53 13.34 33.44 -7.77
C GLN A 53 14.18 34.03 -8.93
N GLY A 54 15.21 34.83 -8.64
CA GLY A 54 16.09 35.39 -9.66
C GLY A 54 16.91 34.33 -10.41
N VAL A 55 17.46 33.35 -9.69
CA VAL A 55 18.23 32.24 -10.28
C VAL A 55 17.34 31.34 -11.14
N ILE A 56 16.11 31.06 -10.70
CA ILE A 56 15.14 30.26 -11.47
C ILE A 56 14.80 30.94 -12.81
N ARG A 57 14.48 32.25 -12.79
CA ARG A 57 14.12 32.98 -14.02
C ARG A 57 15.27 33.08 -15.04
N LEU A 58 16.51 33.22 -14.59
CA LEU A 58 17.69 33.22 -15.47
C LEU A 58 17.90 31.86 -16.13
N HIS A 59 17.65 30.77 -15.40
CA HIS A 59 17.76 29.43 -15.93
C HIS A 59 16.67 29.14 -16.98
N GLU A 60 15.43 29.60 -16.74
CA GLU A 60 14.32 29.46 -17.69
C GLU A 60 14.58 30.19 -19.02
N SER A 61 15.02 31.44 -18.96
CA SER A 61 15.27 32.24 -20.17
C SER A 61 16.41 31.68 -21.02
N PHE A 62 17.47 31.19 -20.39
CA PHE A 62 18.58 30.53 -21.09
C PHE A 62 18.13 29.23 -21.77
N PHE A 63 17.37 28.38 -21.07
CA PHE A 63 16.85 27.13 -21.62
C PHE A 63 15.89 27.36 -22.78
N GLN A 64 14.97 28.33 -22.66
CA GLN A 64 14.05 28.63 -23.75
C GLN A 64 14.80 29.09 -25.01
N ASN A 65 15.70 30.06 -24.88
CA ASN A 65 16.47 30.55 -26.03
C ASN A 65 17.31 29.46 -26.69
N TYR A 66 17.92 28.57 -25.89
CA TYR A 66 18.68 27.44 -26.40
C TYR A 66 17.79 26.43 -27.15
N LEU A 67 16.64 26.06 -26.58
CA LEU A 67 15.70 25.14 -27.22
C LEU A 67 15.13 25.70 -28.53
N TRP A 68 14.84 27.00 -28.59
CA TRP A 68 14.35 27.65 -29.80
C TRP A 68 15.39 27.74 -30.93
N SER A 69 16.68 27.76 -30.58
CA SER A 69 17.80 27.80 -31.55
C SER A 69 18.06 26.46 -32.26
N MET A 70 17.51 25.36 -31.75
CA MET A 70 17.70 24.02 -32.30
C MET A 70 16.80 23.77 -33.53
N ASP A 71 17.33 23.06 -34.52
CA ASP A 71 16.53 22.58 -35.66
C ASP A 71 15.30 21.79 -35.19
N LYS A 72 14.21 21.91 -35.95
CA LYS A 72 12.92 21.28 -35.60
C LYS A 72 13.05 19.77 -35.39
N SER A 73 13.86 19.10 -36.21
CA SER A 73 14.17 17.67 -36.09
C SER A 73 14.92 17.32 -34.81
N MET A 74 15.87 18.15 -34.39
CA MET A 74 16.63 17.93 -33.15
C MET A 74 15.77 18.16 -31.89
N ARG A 75 14.83 19.13 -31.95
CA ARG A 75 13.82 19.31 -30.90
C ARG A 75 12.90 18.10 -30.77
N ALA A 76 12.41 17.55 -31.89
CA ALA A 76 11.55 16.38 -31.87
C ALA A 76 12.24 15.16 -31.23
N ILE A 77 13.51 14.93 -31.57
CA ILE A 77 14.33 13.86 -30.97
C ILE A 77 14.50 14.08 -29.46
N LEU A 78 14.85 15.31 -29.04
CA LEU A 78 15.00 15.63 -27.62
C LEU A 78 13.71 15.41 -26.83
N TRP A 79 12.56 15.83 -27.38
CA TRP A 79 11.26 15.61 -26.76
C TRP A 79 10.91 14.12 -26.68
N PHE A 80 11.22 13.33 -27.71
CA PHE A 80 11.01 11.88 -27.68
C PHE A 80 11.84 11.21 -26.59
N PHE A 81 13.13 11.54 -26.47
CA PHE A 81 13.98 11.01 -25.40
C PHE A 81 13.51 11.43 -24.01
N LEU A 82 13.12 12.70 -23.84
CA LEU A 82 12.60 13.20 -22.58
C LEU A 82 11.29 12.49 -22.20
N ALA A 83 10.36 12.34 -23.15
CA ALA A 83 9.12 11.61 -22.93
C ALA A 83 9.37 10.13 -22.60
N SER A 84 10.32 9.48 -23.28
CA SER A 84 10.72 8.09 -22.99
C SER A 84 11.32 7.95 -21.59
N LEU A 85 12.20 8.86 -21.17
CA LEU A 85 12.78 8.87 -19.83
C LEU A 85 11.73 9.12 -18.74
N LEU A 86 10.82 10.07 -18.97
CA LEU A 86 9.72 10.35 -18.04
C LEU A 86 8.72 9.19 -17.98
N SER A 87 8.48 8.49 -19.09
CA SER A 87 7.58 7.33 -19.11
C SER A 87 8.12 6.15 -18.29
N GLN A 88 9.44 6.03 -18.13
CA GLN A 88 10.06 5.02 -17.26
C GLN A 88 9.96 5.37 -15.78
N GLN A 89 9.75 6.65 -15.43
CA GLN A 89 9.51 7.09 -14.05
C GLN A 89 8.03 7.02 -13.64
N CYS A 90 7.11 6.85 -14.59
CA CYS A 90 5.79 6.35 -14.28
C CYS A 90 5.93 4.88 -13.86
N GLY A 91 6.30 4.68 -12.59
CA GLY A 91 6.29 3.35 -11.99
C GLY A 91 4.95 2.71 -12.27
N ALA A 92 4.98 1.57 -12.97
CA ALA A 92 3.82 0.69 -13.04
C ALA A 92 3.31 0.50 -11.61
N THR A 93 1.99 0.56 -11.43
CA THR A 93 1.34 0.44 -10.13
C THR A 93 1.70 -0.88 -9.46
N THR A 94 2.79 -0.89 -8.68
CA THR A 94 3.20 -2.03 -7.88
C THR A 94 2.30 -2.08 -6.66
N TRP A 95 1.71 -3.25 -6.39
CA TRP A 95 0.93 -3.49 -5.20
C TRP A 95 1.86 -3.48 -3.99
N GLU A 96 1.57 -2.65 -2.99
CA GLU A 96 2.24 -2.75 -1.69
C GLU A 96 1.79 -4.07 -1.05
N GLN A 97 2.73 -5.00 -0.89
CA GLN A 97 2.46 -6.24 -0.19
C GLN A 97 2.33 -5.95 1.30
N LEU A 98 1.20 -6.33 1.89
CA LEU A 98 0.97 -6.19 3.33
C LEU A 98 1.28 -7.52 4.02
N THR A 99 2.08 -7.46 5.08
CA THR A 99 2.24 -8.62 5.95
C THR A 99 0.95 -8.86 6.73
N ILE A 100 0.66 -10.11 7.05
CA ILE A 100 -0.51 -10.45 7.85
C ILE A 100 -0.45 -9.82 9.25
N GLU A 101 0.75 -9.60 9.80
CA GLU A 101 0.96 -8.85 11.04
C GLU A 101 0.53 -7.38 10.90
N ASP A 102 0.86 -6.73 9.79
CA ASP A 102 0.46 -5.34 9.53
C ASP A 102 -1.06 -5.22 9.39
N VAL A 103 -1.68 -6.16 8.67
CA VAL A 103 -3.14 -6.25 8.54
C VAL A 103 -3.80 -6.49 9.89
N TYR A 104 -3.24 -7.41 10.69
CA TYR A 104 -3.71 -7.70 12.04
C TYR A 104 -3.61 -6.47 12.95
N LYS A 105 -2.50 -5.72 12.87
CA LYS A 105 -2.29 -4.49 13.64
C LYS A 105 -3.31 -3.42 13.28
N GLN A 106 -3.59 -3.23 11.99
CA GLN A 106 -4.56 -2.25 11.48
C GLN A 106 -6.02 -2.62 11.77
N ALA A 107 -6.34 -3.92 11.83
CA ALA A 107 -7.70 -4.38 12.10
C ALA A 107 -8.16 -4.02 13.53
N GLU A 108 -9.41 -3.61 13.69
CA GLU A 108 -10.07 -3.48 15.00
C GLU A 108 -10.60 -4.82 15.52
N SER A 109 -10.96 -5.74 14.61
CA SER A 109 -11.47 -7.06 14.93
C SER A 109 -10.91 -8.08 13.94
N VAL A 110 -10.42 -9.21 14.45
CA VAL A 110 -9.96 -10.34 13.64
C VAL A 110 -10.66 -11.59 14.14
N ALA A 111 -11.38 -12.29 13.26
CA ALA A 111 -12.18 -13.45 13.63
C ALA A 111 -12.33 -14.45 12.48
N LEU A 112 -12.36 -15.74 12.83
CA LEU A 112 -12.86 -16.81 11.98
C LEU A 112 -14.37 -16.91 12.18
N VAL A 113 -15.14 -16.78 11.10
CA VAL A 113 -16.60 -16.73 11.16
C VAL A 113 -17.25 -17.64 10.14
N ARG A 114 -18.53 -17.93 10.34
CA ARG A 114 -19.41 -18.58 9.37
C ARG A 114 -20.58 -17.66 9.03
N ILE A 115 -20.82 -17.41 7.75
CA ILE A 115 -21.88 -16.50 7.31
C ILE A 115 -23.25 -17.13 7.55
N GLU A 116 -24.11 -16.48 8.32
CA GLU A 116 -25.48 -16.95 8.58
C GLU A 116 -26.48 -16.34 7.60
N SER A 117 -26.33 -15.04 7.33
CA SER A 117 -27.24 -14.30 6.45
C SER A 117 -26.53 -13.11 5.82
N GLY A 118 -26.99 -12.74 4.62
CA GLY A 118 -26.58 -11.55 3.89
C GLY A 118 -27.81 -10.84 3.33
N SER A 119 -27.83 -9.52 3.43
CA SER A 119 -28.90 -8.70 2.84
C SER A 119 -28.29 -7.55 2.05
N MET A 120 -28.71 -7.40 0.79
CA MET A 120 -28.26 -6.32 -0.07
C MET A 120 -28.73 -4.98 0.48
N ILE A 121 -27.82 -4.02 0.53
CA ILE A 121 -28.11 -2.64 0.91
C ILE A 121 -28.34 -1.85 -0.38
N LYS A 122 -29.51 -1.21 -0.47
CA LYS A 122 -29.82 -0.28 -1.57
C LYS A 122 -30.01 1.14 -1.03
N SER A 123 -29.50 2.13 -1.76
CA SER A 123 -29.68 3.55 -1.47
C SER A 123 -30.05 4.27 -2.76
N SER A 124 -31.25 4.85 -2.83
CA SER A 124 -31.72 5.61 -4.00
C SER A 124 -31.60 4.87 -5.35
N GLY A 125 -31.79 3.54 -5.36
CA GLY A 125 -31.64 2.71 -6.56
C GLY A 125 -30.23 2.18 -6.81
N HIS A 126 -29.22 2.64 -6.09
CA HIS A 126 -27.83 2.15 -6.16
C HIS A 126 -27.59 1.00 -5.19
N ALA A 127 -26.81 0.00 -5.62
CA ALA A 127 -26.35 -1.08 -4.76
C ALA A 127 -25.16 -0.60 -3.90
N CYS A 128 -25.36 -0.56 -2.58
CA CYS A 128 -24.39 -0.08 -1.60
C CYS A 128 -23.65 -1.24 -0.89
N GLY A 129 -23.54 -2.40 -1.53
CA GLY A 129 -23.00 -3.62 -0.95
C GLY A 129 -24.04 -4.44 -0.20
N ALA A 130 -23.59 -5.22 0.78
CA ALA A 130 -24.39 -6.14 1.57
C ALA A 130 -24.05 -6.01 3.06
N LYS A 131 -25.06 -6.22 3.90
CA LYS A 131 -24.95 -6.40 5.34
C LYS A 131 -24.92 -7.89 5.64
N TYR A 132 -23.87 -8.34 6.30
CA TYR A 132 -23.72 -9.73 6.71
C TYR A 132 -23.88 -9.89 8.22
N LYS A 133 -24.49 -11.00 8.60
CA LYS A 133 -24.46 -11.53 9.97
C LYS A 133 -23.71 -12.86 9.93
N ALA A 134 -22.73 -13.00 10.82
CA ALA A 134 -21.92 -14.19 10.91
C ALA A 134 -21.84 -14.70 12.35
N ASP A 135 -21.80 -16.02 12.49
CA ASP A 135 -21.52 -16.75 13.72
C ASP A 135 -19.99 -16.77 13.91
N VAL A 136 -19.52 -16.36 15.08
CA VAL A 136 -18.07 -16.30 15.36
C VAL A 136 -17.62 -17.68 15.83
N ILE A 137 -16.76 -18.32 15.04
CA ILE A 137 -16.14 -19.60 15.38
C ILE A 137 -15.00 -19.33 16.37
N GLU A 138 -14.15 -18.36 16.04
CA GLU A 138 -12.98 -18.01 16.84
C GLU A 138 -12.67 -16.51 16.69
N GLN A 139 -12.29 -15.86 17.79
CA GLN A 139 -11.98 -14.44 17.84
C GLN A 139 -10.51 -14.26 18.23
N PHE A 140 -9.71 -13.68 17.34
CA PHE A 140 -8.28 -13.44 17.57
C PHE A 140 -7.99 -12.06 18.14
N LYS A 141 -8.73 -11.04 17.67
CA LYS A 141 -8.57 -9.63 18.10
C LYS A 141 -9.91 -8.95 18.27
N GLY A 142 -10.03 -8.08 19.27
CA GLY A 142 -11.23 -7.27 19.51
C GLY A 142 -12.14 -7.86 20.59
N ARG A 143 -13.31 -7.25 20.80
CA ARG A 143 -14.24 -7.70 21.84
C ARG A 143 -14.88 -9.03 21.46
N GLU A 144 -14.78 -10.03 22.35
CA GLU A 144 -15.45 -11.32 22.22
C GLU A 144 -16.96 -11.16 21.98
N LYS A 145 -17.45 -11.86 20.96
CA LYS A 145 -18.85 -11.88 20.55
C LYS A 145 -19.18 -13.26 20.01
N ARG A 146 -20.42 -13.71 20.21
CA ARG A 146 -20.96 -14.91 19.56
C ARG A 146 -21.35 -14.66 18.10
N ALA A 147 -21.74 -13.42 17.79
CA ALA A 147 -22.15 -13.04 16.45
C ALA A 147 -21.57 -11.68 16.07
N LEU A 148 -21.27 -11.55 14.79
CA LEU A 148 -20.68 -10.38 14.18
C LEU A 148 -21.62 -9.85 13.09
N VAL A 149 -21.74 -8.52 13.02
CA VAL A 149 -22.42 -7.83 11.92
C VAL A 149 -21.41 -6.91 11.25
N PHE A 150 -21.26 -7.05 9.95
CA PHE A 150 -20.31 -6.29 9.14
C PHE A 150 -20.88 -5.99 7.75
N TYR A 151 -20.18 -5.15 6.99
CA TYR A 151 -20.58 -4.68 5.67
C TYR A 151 -19.50 -4.92 4.65
N ASP A 152 -19.86 -5.45 3.49
CA ASP A 152 -18.95 -5.70 2.37
C ASP A 152 -19.64 -5.43 1.01
N PHE A 153 -18.92 -5.45 -0.11
CA PHE A 153 -19.47 -5.21 -1.45
C PHE A 153 -20.38 -6.34 -1.96
N GLY A 154 -20.28 -7.55 -1.42
CA GLY A 154 -21.11 -8.68 -1.85
C GLY A 154 -20.30 -9.95 -2.12
N GLY A 155 -20.98 -11.03 -2.50
CA GLY A 155 -20.32 -12.25 -2.99
C GLY A 155 -19.88 -13.27 -1.93
N MET A 156 -20.20 -13.05 -0.65
CA MET A 156 -19.93 -14.05 0.38
C MET A 156 -21.04 -15.11 0.39
N GLU A 157 -20.64 -16.38 0.50
CA GLU A 157 -21.54 -17.53 0.48
C GLU A 157 -22.20 -17.76 1.84
N LEU A 158 -23.51 -17.99 1.86
CA LEU A 158 -24.22 -18.40 3.07
C LEU A 158 -23.73 -19.78 3.53
N GLY A 159 -23.43 -19.91 4.82
CA GLY A 159 -22.80 -21.10 5.39
C GLY A 159 -21.28 -21.18 5.16
N GLY A 160 -20.72 -20.33 4.31
CA GLY A 160 -19.28 -20.26 4.05
C GLY A 160 -18.50 -19.78 5.28
N LYS A 161 -17.29 -20.31 5.45
CA LYS A 161 -16.35 -19.92 6.50
C LYS A 161 -15.36 -18.89 5.96
N TYR A 162 -15.05 -17.87 6.75
CA TYR A 162 -14.16 -16.79 6.36
C TYR A 162 -13.30 -16.33 7.54
N LEU A 163 -12.02 -16.06 7.28
CA LEU A 163 -11.16 -15.30 8.17
C LEU A 163 -11.31 -13.81 7.83
N LEU A 164 -11.79 -13.02 8.79
CA LEU A 164 -12.10 -11.61 8.60
C LEU A 164 -11.16 -10.71 9.41
N PHE A 165 -10.61 -9.69 8.76
CA PHE A 165 -9.89 -8.56 9.31
C PHE A 165 -10.74 -7.32 9.12
N LEU A 166 -11.24 -6.71 10.19
CA LEU A 166 -12.30 -5.69 10.12
C LEU A 166 -11.92 -4.38 10.81
N ALA A 167 -12.37 -3.25 10.27
CA ALA A 167 -12.25 -1.90 10.84
C ALA A 167 -13.58 -1.11 10.73
N LYS A 168 -13.85 -0.13 11.61
CA LYS A 168 -15.15 0.59 11.65
C LYS A 168 -15.31 1.73 10.65
N GLU A 169 -14.20 2.23 10.13
CA GLU A 169 -14.18 3.37 9.22
C GLU A 169 -13.44 2.97 7.95
N PRO A 170 -13.62 3.70 6.84
CA PRO A 170 -12.70 3.56 5.73
C PRO A 170 -11.31 3.93 6.27
N SER A 171 -10.54 2.91 6.68
CA SER A 171 -9.08 3.00 6.62
C SER A 171 -8.80 3.53 5.22
N PRO A 172 -8.03 4.62 5.05
CA PRO A 172 -7.71 5.15 3.74
C PRO A 172 -7.31 3.95 2.90
N PHE A 173 -8.11 3.65 1.89
CA PHE A 173 -7.97 2.43 1.13
C PHE A 173 -6.55 2.44 0.58
N LEU A 174 -5.64 1.65 1.18
CA LEU A 174 -4.30 1.42 0.64
C LEU A 174 -4.36 0.60 -0.66
N GLY A 175 -5.53 0.45 -1.26
CA GLY A 175 -5.59 -0.04 -2.62
C GLY A 175 -5.10 1.07 -3.51
N VAL A 176 -3.82 0.93 -3.85
CA VAL A 176 -3.16 1.28 -5.10
C VAL A 176 -3.65 2.58 -5.69
N ALA A 177 -2.75 3.54 -5.80
CA ALA A 177 -2.91 4.69 -6.67
C ALA A 177 -3.04 4.21 -8.13
N THR A 178 -4.20 3.66 -8.50
CA THR A 178 -4.62 3.56 -9.88
C THR A 178 -4.76 5.01 -10.33
N THR A 179 -3.95 5.40 -11.32
CA THR A 179 -4.08 6.71 -11.99
C THR A 179 -5.40 6.83 -12.78
N ASN A 180 -6.24 5.78 -12.77
CA ASN A 180 -7.56 5.81 -13.37
C ASN A 180 -8.53 6.65 -12.52
N SER A 181 -8.86 7.83 -13.03
CA SER A 181 -9.87 8.74 -12.47
C SER A 181 -11.25 8.10 -12.31
N TYR A 182 -11.58 7.07 -13.09
CA TYR A 182 -12.86 6.37 -12.96
C TYR A 182 -13.01 5.67 -11.61
N HIS A 183 -11.97 5.01 -11.11
CA HIS A 183 -12.04 4.30 -9.84
C HIS A 183 -12.16 5.27 -8.66
N LEU A 184 -11.42 6.39 -8.71
CA LEU A 184 -11.51 7.45 -7.71
C LEU A 184 -12.91 8.10 -7.70
N ASN A 185 -13.45 8.44 -8.87
CA ASN A 185 -14.80 8.99 -8.98
C ASN A 185 -15.86 8.01 -8.46
N TRP A 186 -15.72 6.72 -8.79
CA TRP A 186 -16.63 5.69 -8.28
C TRP A 186 -16.53 5.54 -6.77
N GLN A 187 -15.33 5.58 -6.19
CA GLN A 187 -15.14 5.55 -4.74
C GLN A 187 -15.76 6.77 -4.07
N GLU A 188 -15.60 7.97 -4.64
CA GLU A 188 -16.17 9.21 -4.11
C GLU A 188 -17.70 9.18 -4.19
N GLU A 189 -18.28 8.82 -5.35
CA GLU A 189 -19.72 8.66 -5.52
C GLU A 189 -20.28 7.60 -4.56
N PHE A 190 -19.57 6.48 -4.40
CA PHE A 190 -19.95 5.43 -3.46
C PHE A 190 -19.91 5.92 -2.01
N ALA A 191 -18.86 6.66 -1.62
CA ALA A 191 -18.74 7.24 -0.30
C ALA A 191 -19.90 8.23 -0.04
N GLN A 192 -20.23 9.09 -0.99
CA GLN A 192 -21.32 10.06 -0.85
C GLN A 192 -22.69 9.36 -0.72
N ASN A 193 -22.96 8.35 -1.56
CA ASN A 193 -24.27 7.71 -1.64
C ASN A 193 -24.50 6.59 -0.61
N CYS A 194 -23.43 5.94 -0.14
CA CYS A 194 -23.51 4.72 0.67
C CYS A 194 -22.94 4.83 2.10
N SER A 195 -22.12 5.85 2.42
CA SER A 195 -21.47 6.00 3.74
C SER A 195 -22.44 5.95 4.92
N ARG A 196 -23.61 6.58 4.80
CA ARG A 196 -24.62 6.61 5.88
C ARG A 196 -25.20 5.23 6.19
N ARG A 197 -25.23 4.33 5.20
CA ARG A 197 -25.82 2.98 5.32
C ARG A 197 -24.79 1.92 5.74
N ARG A 198 -23.50 2.12 5.43
CA ARG A 198 -22.38 1.23 5.80
C ARG A 198 -21.67 1.65 7.09
N ARG A 199 -22.41 2.02 8.14
CA ARG A 199 -21.82 2.36 9.44
C ARG A 199 -21.57 1.09 10.25
N GLY A 200 -20.31 0.73 10.42
CA GLY A 200 -19.89 -0.41 11.22
C GLY A 200 -18.64 -1.07 10.67
N LEU A 201 -18.38 -2.29 11.14
CA LEU A 201 -17.21 -3.07 10.73
C LEU A 201 -17.28 -3.41 9.23
N GLN A 202 -16.15 -3.26 8.55
CA GLN A 202 -15.95 -3.62 7.15
C GLN A 202 -14.61 -4.33 6.99
N PRO A 203 -14.44 -5.23 6.01
CA PRO A 203 -13.15 -5.81 5.67
C PRO A 203 -12.08 -4.72 5.49
N LEU A 204 -10.90 -4.96 6.06
CA LEU A 204 -9.74 -4.13 5.88
C LEU A 204 -9.26 -4.30 4.44
N HIS A 205 -9.32 -3.24 3.64
CA HIS A 205 -9.11 -3.30 2.18
C HIS A 205 -10.14 -4.22 1.48
N ALA A 206 -10.07 -4.32 0.15
CA ALA A 206 -10.95 -5.20 -0.63
C ALA A 206 -10.73 -6.70 -0.33
N TYR A 207 -9.69 -7.02 0.46
CA TYR A 207 -9.19 -8.37 0.62
C TYR A 207 -9.14 -8.83 2.08
N GLY A 208 -9.55 -8.01 3.06
CA GLY A 208 -9.60 -8.39 4.48
C GLY A 208 -10.61 -9.49 4.82
N GLN A 209 -11.09 -10.22 3.82
CA GLN A 209 -11.93 -11.38 3.91
C GLN A 209 -11.27 -12.52 3.12
N ILE A 210 -10.77 -13.52 3.83
CA ILE A 210 -10.09 -14.67 3.24
C ILE A 210 -11.05 -15.86 3.36
N LYS A 211 -11.44 -16.43 2.21
CA LYS A 211 -12.33 -17.60 2.18
C LYS A 211 -11.59 -18.80 2.75
N VAL A 212 -12.28 -19.54 3.62
CA VAL A 212 -11.86 -20.89 4.00
C VAL A 212 -12.57 -21.84 3.03
N ASP A 213 -11.79 -22.59 2.27
CA ASP A 213 -12.30 -23.62 1.39
C ASP A 213 -12.02 -25.00 1.97
N PHE A 214 -12.96 -25.91 1.77
CA PHE A 214 -12.77 -27.34 2.00
C PHE A 214 -12.71 -28.01 0.63
N SER A 215 -11.49 -28.20 0.12
CA SER A 215 -11.29 -28.95 -1.11
C SER A 215 -10.82 -30.36 -0.81
N LEU A 216 -11.31 -31.34 -1.58
CA LEU A 216 -10.75 -32.69 -1.58
C LEU A 216 -9.26 -32.67 -1.99
N GLU A 217 -8.83 -31.66 -2.75
CA GLU A 217 -7.45 -31.48 -3.19
C GLU A 217 -6.53 -31.00 -2.06
N THR A 218 -7.06 -30.21 -1.12
CA THR A 218 -6.34 -29.80 0.09
C THR A 218 -6.43 -30.89 1.17
N GLY A 219 -7.42 -31.77 1.13
CA GLY A 219 -7.57 -32.82 2.14
C GLY A 219 -7.94 -32.27 3.53
N GLY A 220 -8.41 -31.02 3.59
CA GLY A 220 -8.74 -30.31 4.82
C GLY A 220 -9.11 -28.85 4.58
N ASP A 221 -9.53 -28.17 5.66
CA ASP A 221 -9.82 -26.73 5.64
C ASP A 221 -8.55 -25.93 5.30
N ALA A 222 -8.66 -25.02 4.34
CA ALA A 222 -7.56 -24.23 3.81
C ALA A 222 -7.97 -22.77 3.58
N LEU A 223 -7.05 -21.84 3.77
CA LEU A 223 -7.21 -20.44 3.38
C LEU A 223 -6.70 -20.24 1.95
N GLU A 224 -7.53 -19.65 1.10
CA GLU A 224 -7.15 -19.21 -0.24
C GLU A 224 -6.56 -17.80 -0.17
N VAL A 225 -5.23 -17.67 -0.19
CA VAL A 225 -4.53 -16.40 0.03
C VAL A 225 -3.85 -15.91 -1.25
N PRO A 226 -4.22 -14.74 -1.80
CA PRO A 226 -3.47 -14.13 -2.89
C PRO A 226 -2.16 -13.51 -2.37
N GLU A 227 -0.99 -14.11 -2.65
CA GLU A 227 0.32 -13.63 -2.14
C GLU A 227 0.70 -12.25 -2.66
N MET A 228 0.12 -11.86 -3.81
CA MET A 228 0.30 -10.51 -4.34
C MET A 228 -0.27 -9.40 -3.43
N LEU A 229 -1.10 -9.75 -2.43
CA LEU A 229 -1.77 -8.80 -1.52
C LEU A 229 -1.42 -9.06 -0.05
N PHE A 230 -1.39 -10.33 0.36
CA PHE A 230 -1.11 -10.72 1.73
C PHE A 230 0.05 -11.67 1.81
N PHE A 231 1.01 -11.30 2.65
CA PHE A 231 2.15 -12.14 2.94
C PHE A 231 1.99 -12.81 4.30
N PHE A 232 1.88 -14.14 4.27
CA PHE A 232 2.08 -14.98 5.45
C PHE A 232 3.54 -15.44 5.48
N PRO A 233 4.20 -15.49 6.66
CA PRO A 233 5.55 -16.00 6.77
C PRO A 233 5.73 -17.37 6.10
N SER A 234 6.86 -17.56 5.41
CA SER A 234 7.17 -18.82 4.72
C SER A 234 7.29 -20.04 5.64
N ALA A 235 7.43 -19.82 6.95
CA ALA A 235 7.45 -20.86 7.97
C ALA A 235 6.06 -21.49 8.23
N ILE A 236 4.98 -20.85 7.79
CA ILE A 236 3.62 -21.37 7.98
C ILE A 236 3.39 -22.53 7.02
N GLU A 237 2.76 -23.59 7.52
CA GLU A 237 2.50 -24.79 6.75
C GLU A 237 1.52 -24.51 5.59
N ARG A 238 1.96 -24.83 4.37
CA ARG A 238 1.19 -24.66 3.12
C ARG A 238 0.79 -26.02 2.57
N TYR A 239 -0.30 -26.06 1.81
CA TYR A 239 -0.61 -27.23 0.99
C TYR A 239 0.30 -27.27 -0.25
N SER A 240 0.85 -28.45 -0.54
CA SER A 240 1.69 -28.71 -1.72
C SER A 240 0.89 -29.26 -2.93
N GLY A 241 -0.44 -29.16 -2.89
CA GLY A 241 -1.33 -29.62 -3.96
C GLY A 241 -1.11 -28.87 -5.27
N GLY A 242 -1.45 -29.52 -6.40
CA GLY A 242 -1.37 -28.89 -7.71
C GLY A 242 -2.26 -27.66 -7.79
N MET A 243 -1.70 -26.53 -8.21
CA MET A 243 -2.47 -25.31 -8.43
C MET A 243 -3.20 -25.37 -9.76
N SER A 244 -4.43 -24.87 -9.79
CA SER A 244 -5.11 -24.59 -11.04
C SER A 244 -4.41 -23.46 -11.79
N ARG A 245 -4.55 -23.43 -13.13
CA ARG A 245 -3.98 -22.36 -13.96
C ARG A 245 -4.43 -20.95 -13.56
N THR A 246 -5.63 -20.82 -13.01
CA THR A 246 -6.14 -19.55 -12.49
C THR A 246 -5.40 -19.14 -11.22
N GLN A 247 -5.08 -20.08 -10.33
CA GLN A 247 -4.32 -19.80 -9.11
C GLN A 247 -2.88 -19.40 -9.41
N GLU A 248 -2.24 -20.04 -10.40
CA GLU A 248 -0.91 -19.61 -10.88
C GLU A 248 -0.92 -18.17 -11.42
N LEU A 249 -2.02 -17.74 -12.04
CA LEU A 249 -2.14 -16.38 -12.59
C LEU A 249 -2.23 -15.31 -11.49
N TYR A 250 -2.84 -15.64 -10.36
CA TYR A 250 -3.05 -14.72 -9.23
C TYR A 250 -2.05 -14.90 -8.09
N ASP A 251 -1.07 -15.80 -8.25
CA ASP A 251 -0.09 -16.16 -7.22
C ASP A 251 -0.78 -16.55 -5.90
N THR A 252 -1.82 -17.38 -6.02
CA THR A 252 -2.64 -17.80 -4.88
C THR A 252 -1.97 -18.99 -4.19
N VAL A 253 -1.79 -18.89 -2.87
CA VAL A 253 -1.31 -19.98 -2.02
C VAL A 253 -2.41 -20.50 -1.10
N TRP A 254 -2.34 -21.81 -0.83
CA TRP A 254 -3.23 -22.50 0.09
C TRP A 254 -2.52 -22.70 1.42
N ILE A 255 -3.02 -22.05 2.46
CA ILE A 255 -2.48 -22.16 3.82
C ILE A 255 -3.37 -23.08 4.64
N LYS A 256 -2.78 -24.02 5.39
CA LYS A 256 -3.58 -24.88 6.26
C LYS A 256 -4.27 -24.04 7.34
N LEU A 257 -5.58 -24.27 7.55
CA LEU A 257 -6.36 -23.43 8.47
C LEU A 257 -5.80 -23.50 9.90
N ASP A 258 -5.45 -24.69 10.38
CA ASP A 258 -4.85 -24.90 11.71
C ASP A 258 -3.51 -24.15 11.88
N ALA A 259 -2.65 -24.18 10.87
CA ALA A 259 -1.40 -23.44 10.86
C ALA A 259 -1.63 -21.91 10.89
N ALA A 260 -2.60 -21.42 10.13
CA ALA A 260 -2.97 -20.00 10.14
C ALA A 260 -3.57 -19.56 11.48
N VAL A 261 -4.45 -20.38 12.08
CA VAL A 261 -5.05 -20.16 13.40
C VAL A 261 -3.97 -20.08 14.47
N ALA A 262 -3.10 -21.09 14.57
CA ALA A 262 -2.01 -21.13 15.54
C ALA A 262 -1.09 -19.91 15.42
N TYR A 263 -0.85 -19.47 14.19
CA TYR A 263 -0.05 -18.29 13.94
C TYR A 263 -0.75 -16.98 14.35
N LEU A 264 -2.05 -16.82 14.08
CA LEU A 264 -2.83 -15.67 14.55
C LEU A 264 -2.94 -15.62 16.07
N GLU A 265 -3.09 -16.77 16.73
CA GLU A 265 -3.02 -16.88 18.20
C GLU A 265 -1.66 -16.39 18.72
N SER A 266 -0.57 -16.73 18.04
CA SER A 266 0.78 -16.28 18.42
C SER A 266 0.96 -14.76 18.29
N ILE A 267 0.39 -14.15 17.23
CA ILE A 267 0.36 -12.69 17.06
C ILE A 267 -0.46 -12.05 18.19
N SER A 268 -1.65 -12.61 18.48
CA SER A 268 -2.52 -12.11 19.54
C SER A 268 -1.85 -12.15 20.91
N ALA A 269 -1.20 -13.26 21.25
CA ALA A 269 -0.44 -13.41 22.48
C ALA A 269 0.71 -12.40 22.60
N THR A 270 1.41 -12.14 21.48
CA THR A 270 2.50 -11.15 21.44
C THR A 270 1.97 -9.73 21.64
N ALA A 271 0.88 -9.36 20.95
CA ALA A 271 0.24 -8.06 21.10
C ALA A 271 -0.25 -7.82 22.54
N ALA A 272 -0.87 -8.84 23.17
CA ALA A 272 -1.32 -8.75 24.55
C ALA A 272 -0.17 -8.51 25.55
N ARG A 273 0.99 -9.12 25.32
CA ARG A 273 2.20 -8.90 26.15
C ARG A 273 2.72 -7.47 25.99
N GLN A 274 2.78 -6.96 24.77
CA GLN A 274 3.24 -5.58 24.49
C GLN A 274 2.31 -4.53 25.11
N ASP A 275 1.00 -4.74 25.03
CA ASP A 275 0.01 -3.83 25.64
C ASP A 275 0.14 -3.79 27.17
N GLU A 276 0.41 -4.93 27.81
CA GLU A 276 0.63 -5.02 29.25
C GLU A 276 1.96 -4.38 29.66
N GLU A 277 3.04 -4.55 28.89
CA GLU A 277 4.31 -3.87 29.13
C GLU A 277 4.16 -2.35 29.04
N HIS A 278 3.48 -1.84 28.00
CA HIS A 278 3.20 -0.41 27.85
C HIS A 278 2.31 0.14 28.97
N ARG A 279 1.32 -0.64 29.44
CA ARG A 279 0.51 -0.26 30.60
C ARG A 279 1.36 -0.12 31.86
N ASN A 280 2.20 -1.10 32.13
CA ASN A 280 3.10 -1.10 33.29
C ASN A 280 4.11 0.06 33.25
N GLU A 281 4.64 0.37 32.07
CA GLU A 281 5.53 1.52 31.88
C GLU A 281 4.81 2.85 32.15
N ARG A 282 3.58 3.03 31.63
CA ARG A 282 2.77 4.22 31.91
C ARG A 282 2.46 4.38 33.40
N SER A 283 2.13 3.29 34.08
CA SER A 283 1.90 3.31 35.53
C SER A 283 3.15 3.73 36.31
N ARG A 284 4.34 3.27 35.90
CA ARG A 284 5.63 3.68 36.51
C ARG A 284 5.98 5.13 36.26
N LEU A 285 5.68 5.65 35.07
CA LEU A 285 5.88 7.07 34.76
C LEU A 285 4.94 7.97 35.55
N HIS A 286 3.69 7.53 35.75
CA HIS A 286 2.72 8.27 36.55
C HIS A 286 3.12 8.31 38.04
N SER A 287 3.54 7.18 38.62
CA SER A 287 4.00 7.15 40.01
C SER A 287 5.25 8.01 40.25
N ARG A 288 6.14 8.15 39.24
CA ARG A 288 7.31 9.04 39.32
C ARG A 288 6.97 10.53 39.19
N SER A 289 5.81 10.88 38.63
CA SER A 289 5.39 12.28 38.49
C SER A 289 4.75 12.85 39.76
N GLU A 290 4.41 11.99 40.72
CA GLU A 290 3.79 12.38 42.00
C GLU A 290 4.82 12.55 43.14
N GLU A 291 6.07 12.16 42.91
CA GLU A 291 7.23 12.38 43.80
C GLU A 291 7.93 13.72 43.52
#